data_AF-A0A948SPP4-F1
#
_entry.id   AF-A0A948SPP4-F1
#
_cell.length_a   1.000
_cell.length_b   1.000
_cell.length_c   1.000
_cell.angle_alpha   90.00
_cell.angle_beta   90.00
_cell.angle_gamma   90.00
#
_symmetry.space_group_name_H-M   'P 1'
#
loop_
_entity.id
_entity.type
_entity.pdbx_description
1 polymer ?
#
loop_
_entity_poly.entity_id
_entity_poly.type
_entity_poly.pdbx_seq_one_letter_code
_entity_poly.pdbx_strand_id
1 'polypeptide(L)'
;MAKKSTRRPVKHARTSSGRKAPPATLRKGHEAVIRDFMRHHYRHFNAASVIDAADGYVKHVDSGGKMLVTLAGAMSTAELGLSLAEMIRRDKVHLICCTGANLEEDIFNLVAHDHYERVPDWRQLSTEGEVKLYDKHLNRVTDTCIPEEEAIRRLEKAVLDEWKRADAKGERYFPHEFFYRILLSGRLRKHYQIDPRNSWLLAAAERNLPIFVPGWEDSTLGNIFAAHCIEGTIRNVHTVRTGIEYMMSLAEYYTQATRRSSIGFFQIGGGIAGDFPICVVPML
;
A
#
# COMPACT_ATOMS: atom_id res chain seq x y z
N MET A 1 4.37 42.65 -33.88
CA MET A 1 3.04 42.36 -33.31
C MET A 1 2.88 40.85 -33.15
N ALA A 2 3.22 40.29 -31.98
CA ALA A 2 3.11 38.85 -31.72
C ALA A 2 1.74 38.53 -31.09
N LYS A 3 0.94 37.70 -31.77
CA LYS A 3 -0.35 37.21 -31.27
C LYS A 3 -0.10 36.26 -30.09
N LYS A 4 -0.47 36.66 -28.87
CA LYS A 4 -0.51 35.78 -27.70
C LYS A 4 -1.56 34.67 -27.95
N SER A 5 -1.10 33.44 -28.01
CA SER A 5 -1.93 32.23 -28.02
C SER A 5 -2.62 32.09 -26.66
N THR A 6 -3.92 32.37 -26.61
CA THR A 6 -4.77 32.15 -25.44
C THR A 6 -5.21 30.68 -25.41
N ARG A 7 -4.33 29.79 -24.94
CA ARG A 7 -4.77 28.45 -24.51
C ARG A 7 -5.67 28.64 -23.28
N ARG A 8 -6.98 28.48 -23.46
CA ARG A 8 -7.93 28.37 -22.35
C ARG A 8 -7.52 27.15 -21.50
N PRO A 9 -7.38 27.29 -20.18
CA PRO A 9 -7.17 26.13 -19.33
C PRO A 9 -8.40 25.22 -19.45
N VAL A 10 -8.16 23.94 -19.70
CA VAL A 10 -9.20 22.91 -19.60
C VAL A 10 -9.57 22.84 -18.12
N LYS A 11 -10.69 23.44 -17.75
CA LYS A 11 -11.30 23.23 -16.44
C LYS A 11 -11.69 21.75 -16.37
N HIS A 12 -10.87 20.94 -15.71
CA HIS A 12 -11.35 19.65 -15.24
C HIS A 12 -12.51 19.92 -14.28
N ALA A 13 -13.71 19.51 -14.70
CA ALA A 13 -14.92 19.62 -13.91
C ALA A 13 -14.79 18.78 -12.64
N ARG A 14 -14.29 19.38 -11.57
CA ARG A 14 -14.77 19.07 -10.23
C ARG A 14 -15.82 20.11 -9.90
N THR A 15 -17.07 19.69 -10.02
CA THR A 15 -18.23 20.42 -9.50
C THR A 15 -17.94 20.83 -8.06
N SER A 16 -18.10 22.11 -7.75
CA SER A 16 -17.98 22.74 -6.43
C SER A 16 -19.03 22.27 -5.41
N SER A 17 -19.66 21.11 -5.63
CA SER A 17 -20.51 20.47 -4.63
C SER A 17 -19.63 19.57 -3.77
N GLY A 18 -19.55 19.85 -2.46
CA GLY A 18 -18.89 19.00 -1.45
C GLY A 18 -19.49 17.61 -1.27
N ARG A 19 -20.00 16.99 -2.34
CA ARG A 19 -20.37 15.57 -2.38
C ARG A 19 -19.17 14.80 -2.90
N LYS A 20 -18.51 14.09 -1.99
CA LYS A 20 -17.52 13.06 -2.32
C LYS A 20 -18.11 12.13 -3.39
N ALA A 21 -17.35 11.86 -4.43
CA ALA A 21 -17.74 10.85 -5.40
C ALA A 21 -17.96 9.53 -4.65
N PRO A 22 -19.07 8.80 -4.90
CA PRO A 22 -19.26 7.49 -4.29
C PRO A 22 -18.08 6.59 -4.68
N PRO A 23 -17.60 5.72 -3.77
CA PRO A 23 -16.51 4.80 -4.09
C PRO A 23 -16.86 4.03 -5.35
N ALA A 24 -15.87 3.90 -6.25
CA ALA A 24 -16.03 3.24 -7.54
C ALA A 24 -16.32 1.75 -7.34
N THR A 25 -17.58 1.41 -7.07
CA THR A 25 -18.05 0.04 -7.12
C THR A 25 -18.25 -0.32 -8.59
N LEU A 26 -17.50 -1.32 -9.07
CA LEU A 26 -17.69 -1.85 -10.42
C LEU A 26 -19.17 -2.24 -10.58
N ARG A 27 -19.88 -1.57 -11.49
CA ARG A 27 -21.28 -1.89 -11.77
C ARG A 27 -21.33 -3.29 -12.37
N LYS A 28 -22.21 -4.14 -11.83
CA LYS A 28 -22.42 -5.52 -12.30
C LYS A 28 -22.65 -5.50 -13.82
N GLY A 29 -21.83 -6.26 -14.56
CA GLY A 29 -21.86 -6.30 -16.04
C GLY A 29 -20.80 -5.46 -16.76
N HIS A 30 -20.15 -4.49 -16.11
CA HIS A 30 -19.08 -3.69 -16.72
C HIS A 30 -17.74 -4.45 -16.85
N GLU A 31 -17.52 -5.48 -16.04
CA GLU A 31 -16.28 -6.27 -16.05
C GLU A 31 -16.05 -6.97 -17.40
N ALA A 32 -17.12 -7.50 -18.00
CA ALA A 32 -17.07 -8.07 -19.35
C ALA A 32 -16.74 -6.98 -20.37
N VAL A 33 -17.35 -5.80 -20.24
CA VAL A 33 -17.15 -4.67 -21.17
C VAL A 33 -15.69 -4.21 -21.21
N ILE A 34 -15.04 -4.01 -20.06
CA ILE A 34 -13.62 -3.57 -20.04
C ILE A 34 -12.70 -4.66 -20.56
N ARG A 35 -12.92 -5.92 -20.18
CA ARG A 35 -12.14 -7.05 -20.66
C ARG A 35 -12.24 -7.18 -22.19
N ASP A 36 -13.45 -7.15 -22.71
CA ASP A 36 -13.73 -7.28 -24.14
C ASP A 36 -13.18 -6.07 -24.91
N PHE A 37 -13.29 -4.87 -24.35
CA PHE A 37 -12.66 -3.67 -24.89
C PHE A 37 -11.13 -3.83 -24.99
N MET A 38 -10.47 -4.23 -23.91
CA MET A 38 -9.02 -4.44 -23.91
C MET A 38 -8.63 -5.52 -24.92
N ARG A 39 -9.31 -6.67 -24.95
CA ARG A 39 -9.04 -7.72 -25.95
C ARG A 39 -9.27 -7.26 -27.38
N HIS A 40 -10.26 -6.40 -27.60
CA HIS A 40 -10.52 -5.86 -28.92
C HIS A 40 -9.43 -4.88 -29.38
N HIS A 41 -8.96 -3.99 -28.50
CA HIS A 41 -8.10 -2.86 -28.86
C HIS A 41 -6.59 -3.06 -28.58
N TYR A 42 -6.22 -3.80 -27.54
CA TYR A 42 -4.85 -3.85 -27.01
C TYR A 42 -4.07 -5.04 -27.61
N ARG A 43 -3.93 -5.09 -28.93
CA ARG A 43 -3.42 -6.29 -29.64
C ARG A 43 -1.91 -6.34 -29.85
N HIS A 44 -1.20 -5.22 -29.68
CA HIS A 44 0.22 -5.12 -30.04
C HIS A 44 1.02 -4.34 -29.00
N PHE A 45 2.35 -4.55 -28.99
CA PHE A 45 3.31 -3.87 -28.13
C PHE A 45 2.95 -3.98 -26.64
N ASN A 46 3.28 -2.95 -25.85
CA ASN A 46 3.03 -2.91 -24.40
C ASN A 46 1.55 -3.03 -24.04
N ALA A 47 0.63 -2.70 -24.96
CA ALA A 47 -0.80 -2.86 -24.71
C ALA A 47 -1.18 -4.34 -24.63
N ALA A 48 -0.63 -5.20 -25.50
CA ALA A 48 -0.85 -6.64 -25.47
C ALA A 48 -0.29 -7.29 -24.20
N SER A 49 0.84 -6.79 -23.69
CA SER A 49 1.46 -7.29 -22.47
C SER A 49 0.53 -7.19 -21.25
N VAL A 50 -0.41 -6.25 -21.23
CA VAL A 50 -1.42 -6.16 -20.16
C VAL A 50 -2.41 -7.33 -20.22
N ILE A 51 -2.81 -7.74 -21.43
CA ILE A 51 -3.67 -8.92 -21.63
C ILE A 51 -2.89 -10.18 -21.25
N ASP A 52 -1.67 -10.32 -21.74
CA ASP A 52 -0.83 -11.49 -21.46
C ASP A 52 -0.58 -11.67 -19.96
N ALA A 53 -0.31 -10.57 -19.25
CA ALA A 53 -0.14 -10.58 -17.80
C ALA A 53 -1.43 -10.99 -17.08
N ALA A 54 -2.58 -10.44 -17.48
CA ALA A 54 -3.87 -10.78 -16.89
C ALA A 54 -4.24 -12.25 -17.13
N ASP A 55 -4.08 -12.75 -18.36
CA ASP A 55 -4.38 -14.13 -18.72
C ASP A 55 -3.42 -15.11 -18.06
N GLY A 56 -2.13 -14.76 -17.98
CA GLY A 56 -1.12 -15.51 -17.25
C GLY A 56 -1.46 -15.62 -15.76
N TYR A 57 -1.86 -14.51 -15.13
CA TYR A 57 -2.29 -14.49 -13.73
C TYR A 57 -3.50 -15.41 -13.50
N VAL A 58 -4.55 -15.26 -14.31
CA VAL A 58 -5.78 -16.06 -14.21
C VAL A 58 -5.45 -17.54 -14.40
N LYS A 59 -4.74 -17.90 -15.47
CA LYS A 59 -4.36 -19.28 -15.76
C LYS A 59 -3.55 -19.89 -14.61
N HIS A 60 -2.59 -19.15 -14.06
CA HIS A 60 -1.74 -19.63 -12.97
C HIS A 60 -2.55 -19.92 -11.71
N VAL A 61 -3.42 -18.99 -11.30
CA VAL A 61 -4.29 -19.17 -10.13
C VAL A 61 -5.29 -20.30 -10.34
N ASP A 62 -5.94 -20.37 -11.51
CA ASP A 62 -6.92 -21.41 -11.82
C ASP A 62 -6.27 -22.81 -11.90
N SER A 63 -4.97 -22.87 -12.19
CA SER A 63 -4.17 -24.11 -12.14
C SER A 63 -3.69 -24.47 -10.72
N GLY A 64 -4.14 -23.74 -9.69
CA GLY A 64 -3.76 -23.96 -8.29
C GLY A 64 -2.44 -23.29 -7.87
N GLY A 65 -1.89 -22.43 -8.71
CA GLY A 65 -0.68 -21.65 -8.42
C GLY A 65 -0.93 -20.56 -7.37
N LYS A 66 0.12 -20.23 -6.62
CA LYS A 66 0.12 -19.13 -5.63
C LYS A 66 0.68 -17.87 -6.24
N MET A 67 0.28 -16.71 -5.75
CA MET A 67 0.68 -15.40 -6.27
C MET A 67 1.31 -14.54 -5.18
N LEU A 68 2.55 -14.15 -5.42
CA LEU A 68 3.22 -13.09 -4.68
C LEU A 68 3.05 -11.78 -5.45
N VAL A 69 2.53 -10.76 -4.78
CA VAL A 69 2.38 -9.40 -5.32
C VAL A 69 3.42 -8.50 -4.66
N THR A 70 4.20 -7.76 -5.44
CA THR A 70 5.07 -6.72 -4.89
C THR A 70 4.46 -5.34 -5.07
N LEU A 71 4.57 -4.50 -4.03
CA LEU A 71 4.01 -3.14 -4.00
C LEU A 71 5.12 -2.13 -3.69
N ALA A 72 5.63 -1.50 -4.74
CA ALA A 72 6.52 -0.35 -4.67
C ALA A 72 5.85 0.91 -5.23
N GLY A 73 6.46 2.07 -5.01
CA GLY A 73 5.85 3.37 -5.32
C GLY A 73 4.68 3.70 -4.39
N ALA A 74 3.94 4.77 -4.69
CA ALA A 74 2.84 5.27 -3.86
C ALA A 74 1.50 4.56 -4.13
N MET A 75 1.48 3.23 -4.18
CA MET A 75 0.30 2.48 -4.62
C MET A 75 -0.86 2.53 -3.62
N SER A 76 -0.56 2.59 -2.33
CA SER A 76 -1.59 2.69 -1.28
C SER A 76 -2.22 4.09 -1.26
N THR A 77 -1.42 5.15 -1.39
CA THR A 77 -1.92 6.50 -1.64
C THR A 77 -2.70 6.62 -2.96
N ALA A 78 -2.29 5.89 -4.01
CA ALA A 78 -3.03 5.80 -5.28
C ALA A 78 -4.29 4.93 -5.21
N GLU A 79 -4.73 4.53 -4.02
CA GLU A 79 -5.95 3.76 -3.75
C GLU A 79 -6.01 2.38 -4.42
N LEU A 80 -4.86 1.73 -4.64
CA LEU A 80 -4.81 0.36 -5.17
C LEU A 80 -5.63 -0.62 -4.32
N GLY A 81 -5.82 -0.30 -3.03
CA GLY A 81 -6.66 -1.05 -2.09
C GLY A 81 -8.07 -1.36 -2.60
N LEU A 82 -8.66 -0.49 -3.45
CA LEU A 82 -9.95 -0.72 -4.11
C LEU A 82 -10.00 -2.06 -4.86
N SER A 83 -8.92 -2.42 -5.54
CA SER A 83 -8.83 -3.67 -6.31
C SER A 83 -8.10 -4.76 -5.53
N LEU A 84 -7.00 -4.40 -4.86
CA LEU A 84 -6.15 -5.37 -4.17
C LEU A 84 -6.87 -6.04 -3.00
N ALA A 85 -7.63 -5.28 -2.20
CA ALA A 85 -8.37 -5.84 -1.08
C ALA A 85 -9.41 -6.89 -1.53
N GLU A 86 -10.05 -6.67 -2.68
CA GLU A 86 -10.98 -7.63 -3.27
C GLU A 86 -10.26 -8.88 -3.78
N MET A 87 -9.10 -8.72 -4.41
CA MET A 87 -8.28 -9.85 -4.84
C MET A 87 -7.81 -10.72 -3.66
N ILE A 88 -7.44 -10.11 -2.53
CA ILE A 88 -7.08 -10.82 -1.30
C ILE A 88 -8.29 -11.61 -0.77
N ARG A 89 -9.46 -10.98 -0.65
CA ARG A 89 -10.69 -11.65 -0.17
C ARG A 89 -11.12 -12.82 -1.05
N ARG A 90 -10.87 -12.73 -2.37
CA ARG A 90 -11.18 -13.78 -3.35
C ARG A 90 -10.07 -14.82 -3.54
N ASP A 91 -9.09 -14.86 -2.65
CA ASP A 91 -7.99 -15.84 -2.69
C ASP A 91 -7.18 -15.78 -3.99
N LYS A 92 -7.01 -14.57 -4.54
CA LYS A 92 -6.23 -14.34 -5.77
C LYS A 92 -4.81 -13.89 -5.45
N VAL A 93 -4.59 -13.27 -4.29
CA VAL A 93 -3.26 -12.89 -3.76
C VAL A 93 -2.95 -13.76 -2.54
N HIS A 94 -1.72 -14.28 -2.48
CA HIS A 94 -1.31 -15.26 -1.47
C HIS A 94 -0.14 -14.80 -0.60
N LEU A 95 0.69 -13.89 -1.12
CA LEU A 95 1.75 -13.22 -0.38
C LEU A 95 1.90 -11.80 -0.90
N ILE A 96 2.37 -10.90 -0.04
CA ILE A 96 2.72 -9.53 -0.43
C ILE A 96 4.13 -9.20 0.02
N CYS A 97 4.91 -8.55 -0.85
CA CYS A 97 6.13 -7.86 -0.45
C CYS A 97 5.96 -6.36 -0.74
N CYS A 98 6.05 -5.49 0.26
CA CYS A 98 5.78 -4.07 0.07
C CYS A 98 6.80 -3.18 0.78
N THR A 99 6.92 -1.93 0.34
CA THR A 99 7.64 -0.90 1.09
C THR A 99 6.93 -0.58 2.40
N GLY A 100 7.66 -0.04 3.37
CA GLY A 100 7.06 0.45 4.62
C GLY A 100 5.99 1.53 4.37
N ALA A 101 6.23 2.43 3.41
CA ALA A 101 5.24 3.43 2.99
C ALA A 101 3.90 2.82 2.54
N ASN A 102 3.90 1.80 1.67
CA ASN A 102 2.64 1.16 1.26
C ASN A 102 1.91 0.51 2.44
N LEU A 103 2.66 -0.09 3.37
CA LEU A 103 2.09 -0.72 4.55
C LEU A 103 1.35 0.28 5.43
N GLU A 104 1.94 1.44 5.70
CA GLU A 104 1.35 2.45 6.59
C GLU A 104 0.28 3.31 5.89
N GLU A 105 0.48 3.66 4.61
CA GLU A 105 -0.40 4.57 3.87
C GLU A 105 -1.79 3.97 3.57
N ASP A 106 -1.94 2.65 3.53
CA ASP A 106 -3.28 2.03 3.45
C ASP A 106 -4.10 2.31 4.72
N ILE A 107 -3.45 2.28 5.89
CA ILE A 107 -4.10 2.62 7.15
C ILE A 107 -4.35 4.13 7.23
N PHE A 108 -3.38 4.96 6.79
CA PHE A 108 -3.57 6.41 6.72
C PHE A 108 -4.79 6.77 5.89
N ASN A 109 -4.93 6.16 4.71
CA ASN A 109 -6.11 6.35 3.87
C ASN A 109 -7.37 5.86 4.62
N LEU A 110 -7.30 4.70 5.27
CA LEU A 110 -8.42 4.16 6.04
C LEU A 110 -8.92 5.10 7.15
N VAL A 111 -8.02 5.80 7.85
CA VAL A 111 -8.38 6.62 9.03
C VAL A 111 -8.41 8.13 8.80
N ALA A 112 -7.89 8.64 7.69
CA ALA A 112 -7.68 10.07 7.48
C ALA A 112 -7.99 10.59 6.06
N HIS A 113 -8.56 9.75 5.16
CA HIS A 113 -8.87 10.12 3.77
C HIS A 113 -9.58 11.47 3.58
N ASP A 114 -10.49 11.83 4.48
CA ASP A 114 -11.30 13.05 4.36
C ASP A 114 -10.48 14.34 4.46
N HIS A 115 -9.27 14.23 5.00
CA HIS A 115 -8.33 15.30 5.22
C HIS A 115 -7.23 15.35 4.13
N TYR A 116 -7.28 14.46 3.13
CA TYR A 116 -6.32 14.45 2.03
C TYR A 116 -6.57 15.65 1.10
N GLU A 117 -5.51 16.37 0.77
CA GLU A 117 -5.56 17.49 -0.17
C GLU A 117 -4.94 17.10 -1.52
N ARG A 118 -5.59 17.45 -2.63
CA ARG A 118 -4.94 17.34 -3.95
C ARG A 118 -4.22 18.63 -4.32
N VAL A 119 -3.09 18.47 -5.00
CA VAL A 119 -2.25 19.53 -5.56
C VAL A 119 -2.28 19.44 -7.09
N PRO A 120 -3.18 20.18 -7.78
CA PRO A 120 -3.37 20.05 -9.23
C PRO A 120 -2.10 20.34 -10.05
N ASP A 121 -1.33 21.36 -9.65
CA ASP A 121 -0.13 21.83 -10.36
C ASP A 121 1.16 21.32 -9.70
N TRP A 122 1.14 20.13 -9.10
CA TRP A 122 2.24 19.58 -8.29
C TRP A 122 3.62 19.51 -8.99
N ARG A 123 3.65 19.43 -10.33
CA ARG A 123 4.92 19.44 -11.10
C ARG A 123 5.56 20.82 -11.22
N GLN A 124 4.81 21.88 -10.92
CA GLN A 124 5.22 23.28 -11.04
C GLN A 124 4.90 24.06 -9.76
N LEU A 125 4.84 23.37 -8.62
CA LEU A 125 4.56 24.00 -7.33
C LEU A 125 5.69 25.00 -7.00
N SER A 126 5.33 26.24 -6.69
CA SER A 126 6.33 27.26 -6.32
C SER A 126 6.91 26.98 -4.94
N THR A 127 8.06 27.59 -4.63
CA THR A 127 8.68 27.52 -3.29
C THR A 127 7.71 27.95 -2.20
N GLU A 128 6.95 29.03 -2.41
CA GLU A 128 5.93 29.49 -1.45
C GLU A 128 4.77 28.49 -1.33
N GLY A 129 4.47 27.75 -2.40
CA GLY A 129 3.51 26.66 -2.37
C GLY A 129 3.97 25.49 -1.49
N GLU A 130 5.24 25.09 -1.60
CA GLU A 130 5.85 24.06 -0.75
C GLU A 130 5.83 24.48 0.73
N VAL A 131 6.21 25.73 1.03
CA VAL A 131 6.17 26.28 2.40
C VAL A 131 4.76 26.25 2.97
N LYS A 132 3.74 26.58 2.18
CA LYS A 132 2.34 26.50 2.64
C LYS A 132 1.88 25.09 2.97
N LEU A 133 2.38 24.08 2.27
CA LEU A 133 2.09 22.68 2.61
C LEU A 133 2.80 22.28 3.90
N TYR A 134 4.06 22.69 4.05
CA TYR A 134 4.84 22.48 5.27
C TYR A 134 4.17 23.13 6.50
N ASP A 135 3.78 24.40 6.41
CA ASP A 135 3.13 25.15 7.49
C ASP A 135 1.77 24.55 7.90
N LYS A 136 1.15 23.78 7.00
CA LYS A 136 -0.09 23.04 7.24
C LYS A 136 0.14 21.60 7.70
N HIS A 137 1.38 21.15 7.84
CA HIS A 137 1.73 19.77 8.18
C HIS A 137 1.17 18.75 7.17
N LEU A 138 1.25 19.08 5.87
CA LEU A 138 0.79 18.26 4.75
C LEU A 138 1.99 17.60 4.05
N ASN A 139 2.12 16.29 4.21
CA ASN A 139 3.16 15.49 3.54
C ASN A 139 2.74 15.17 2.11
N ARG A 140 3.43 15.73 1.13
CA ARG A 140 3.05 15.59 -0.28
C ARG A 140 3.65 14.34 -0.93
N VAL A 141 2.77 13.50 -1.47
CA VAL A 141 3.04 12.36 -2.34
C VAL A 141 2.58 12.71 -3.76
N THR A 142 3.50 13.26 -4.56
CA THR A 142 3.20 13.76 -5.92
C THR A 142 2.06 14.81 -5.94
N ASP A 143 0.87 14.43 -6.38
CA ASP A 143 -0.32 15.28 -6.51
C ASP A 143 -1.30 15.21 -5.33
N THR A 144 -0.96 14.46 -4.28
CA THR A 144 -1.82 14.19 -3.13
C THR A 144 -1.05 14.44 -1.84
N CYS A 145 -1.68 15.03 -0.83
CA CYS A 145 -1.08 15.31 0.47
C CYS A 145 -1.75 14.51 1.57
N ILE A 146 -0.93 13.95 2.45
CA ILE A 146 -1.33 13.19 3.64
C ILE A 146 -1.19 14.11 4.86
N PRO A 147 -2.24 14.27 5.68
CA PRO A 147 -2.21 15.12 6.86
C PRO A 147 -1.52 14.43 8.04
N GLU A 148 -0.48 15.07 8.60
CA GLU A 148 0.33 14.46 9.66
C GLU A 148 -0.48 14.13 10.93
N GLU A 149 -1.28 15.07 11.41
CA GLU A 149 -2.00 14.93 12.68
C GLU A 149 -3.09 13.85 12.59
N GLU A 150 -3.93 13.91 11.56
CA GLU A 150 -5.07 13.02 11.42
C GLU A 150 -4.69 11.60 10.99
N ALA A 151 -3.59 11.43 10.27
CA ALA A 151 -3.11 10.13 9.82
C ALA A 151 -1.99 9.57 10.73
N ILE A 152 -0.85 10.24 10.76
CA ILE A 152 0.39 9.74 11.35
C ILE A 152 0.25 9.71 12.88
N ARG A 153 -0.07 10.84 13.53
CA ARG A 153 -0.16 10.91 15.00
C ARG A 153 -1.24 10.02 15.58
N ARG A 154 -2.36 9.88 14.86
CA ARG A 154 -3.44 8.96 15.23
C ARG A 154 -2.97 7.50 15.24
N LEU A 155 -2.26 7.07 14.19
CA LEU A 155 -1.76 5.70 14.09
C LEU A 155 -0.57 5.47 15.05
N GLU A 156 0.32 6.44 15.17
CA GLU A 156 1.46 6.46 16.11
C GLU A 156 1.00 6.11 17.53
N LYS A 157 -0.04 6.77 18.04
CA LYS A 157 -0.56 6.48 19.38
C LYS A 157 -0.97 5.02 19.53
N ALA A 158 -1.65 4.46 18.53
CA ALA A 158 -2.13 3.08 18.58
C ALA A 158 -0.99 2.06 18.50
N VAL A 159 0.02 2.32 17.66
CA VAL A 159 1.16 1.42 17.48
C VAL A 159 2.18 1.53 18.61
N LEU A 160 2.37 2.71 19.20
CA LEU A 160 3.24 2.90 20.36
C LEU A 160 2.76 2.10 21.57
N ASP A 161 1.46 2.05 21.82
CA ASP A 161 0.88 1.21 22.87
C ASP A 161 1.23 -0.28 22.66
N GLU A 162 1.18 -0.74 21.41
CA GLU A 162 1.50 -2.11 21.03
C GLU A 162 2.99 -2.42 21.14
N TRP A 163 3.86 -1.50 20.72
CA TRP A 163 5.31 -1.61 20.88
C TRP A 163 5.71 -1.67 22.35
N LYS A 164 5.20 -0.75 23.19
CA LYS A 164 5.46 -0.74 24.63
C LYS A 164 5.04 -2.04 25.30
N ARG A 165 3.87 -2.56 24.92
CA ARG A 165 3.34 -3.83 25.43
C ARG A 165 4.23 -5.01 25.05
N ALA A 166 4.68 -5.06 23.80
CA ALA A 166 5.56 -6.12 23.32
C ALA A 166 6.94 -6.05 24.01
N ASP A 167 7.54 -4.85 24.07
CA ASP A 167 8.83 -4.59 24.72
C ASP A 167 8.80 -5.00 26.20
N ALA A 168 7.77 -4.60 26.95
CA ALA A 168 7.61 -4.94 28.36
C ALA A 168 7.46 -6.45 28.63
N LYS A 169 6.96 -7.20 27.64
CA LYS A 169 6.77 -8.66 27.72
C LYS A 169 7.92 -9.45 27.09
N GLY A 170 8.88 -8.79 26.45
CA GLY A 170 9.90 -9.45 25.64
C GLY A 170 9.33 -10.13 24.39
N GLU A 171 8.13 -9.75 23.95
CA GLU A 171 7.54 -10.23 22.69
C GLU A 171 8.14 -9.47 21.51
N ARG A 172 8.30 -10.14 20.38
CA ARG A 172 8.87 -9.57 19.16
C ARG A 172 7.99 -9.91 17.98
N TYR A 173 7.66 -8.91 17.17
CA TYR A 173 6.80 -9.07 16.00
C TYR A 173 7.37 -8.35 14.78
N PHE A 174 7.03 -8.83 13.60
CA PHE A 174 7.28 -8.13 12.36
C PHE A 174 6.42 -6.85 12.26
N PRO A 175 6.87 -5.83 11.51
CA PRO A 175 6.12 -4.60 11.30
C PRO A 175 4.64 -4.80 10.97
N HIS A 176 4.32 -5.68 10.00
CA HIS A 176 2.93 -5.93 9.58
C HIS A 176 2.08 -6.61 10.66
N GLU A 177 2.68 -7.43 11.54
CA GLU A 177 1.98 -8.14 12.61
C GLU A 177 1.46 -7.16 13.68
N PHE A 178 2.21 -6.08 13.96
CA PHE A 178 1.71 -4.99 14.82
C PHE A 178 0.45 -4.34 14.22
N PHE A 179 0.47 -4.06 12.92
CA PHE A 179 -0.69 -3.49 12.24
C PHE A 179 -1.88 -4.45 12.18
N TYR A 180 -1.66 -5.75 11.97
CA TYR A 180 -2.70 -6.75 12.05
C TYR A 180 -3.37 -6.73 13.43
N ARG A 181 -2.60 -6.73 14.52
CA ARG A 181 -3.14 -6.63 15.89
C ARG A 181 -4.00 -5.38 16.08
N ILE A 182 -3.53 -4.23 15.62
CA ILE A 182 -4.25 -2.95 15.74
C ILE A 182 -5.56 -2.99 14.96
N LEU A 183 -5.53 -3.42 13.70
CA LEU A 183 -6.70 -3.49 12.82
C LEU A 183 -7.73 -4.48 13.36
N LEU A 184 -7.31 -5.68 13.73
CA LEU A 184 -8.19 -6.75 14.23
C LEU A 184 -8.74 -6.45 15.63
N SER A 185 -8.06 -5.64 16.45
CA SER A 185 -8.61 -5.18 17.74
C SER A 185 -9.86 -4.30 17.60
N GLY A 186 -10.09 -3.75 16.39
CA GLY A 186 -11.20 -2.82 16.13
C GLY A 186 -11.01 -1.41 16.71
N ARG A 187 -9.88 -1.11 17.38
CA ARG A 187 -9.65 0.19 18.03
C ARG A 187 -9.65 1.39 17.07
N LEU A 188 -9.38 1.16 15.79
CA LEU A 188 -9.40 2.18 14.73
C LEU A 188 -10.76 2.35 14.06
N ARG A 189 -11.74 1.46 14.29
CA ARG A 189 -13.03 1.46 13.56
C ARG A 189 -13.79 2.79 13.63
N LYS A 190 -13.74 3.47 14.79
CA LYS A 190 -14.37 4.78 14.98
C LYS A 190 -13.77 5.90 14.14
N HIS A 191 -12.59 5.68 13.56
CA HIS A 191 -11.87 6.63 12.73
C HIS A 191 -11.95 6.28 11.24
N TYR A 192 -12.64 5.22 10.83
CA TYR A 192 -12.70 4.85 9.42
C TYR A 192 -13.41 5.91 8.57
N GLN A 193 -12.73 6.38 7.53
CA GLN A 193 -13.21 7.44 6.63
C GLN A 193 -13.48 6.93 5.21
N ILE A 194 -12.95 5.77 4.84
CA ILE A 194 -13.31 5.03 3.61
C ILE A 194 -14.09 3.76 3.94
N ASP A 195 -14.68 3.13 2.93
CA ASP A 195 -15.24 1.77 3.08
C ASP A 195 -14.10 0.80 3.48
N PRO A 196 -14.18 0.13 4.65
CA PRO A 196 -13.11 -0.77 5.11
C PRO A 196 -12.81 -1.90 4.14
N ARG A 197 -13.75 -2.25 3.25
CA ARG A 197 -13.52 -3.22 2.17
C ARG A 197 -12.47 -2.76 1.15
N ASN A 198 -12.08 -1.49 1.17
CA ASN A 198 -11.08 -0.92 0.29
C ASN A 198 -9.70 -0.82 0.93
N SER A 199 -9.53 -1.21 2.20
CA SER A 199 -8.22 -1.34 2.84
C SER A 199 -7.63 -2.71 2.52
N TRP A 200 -6.51 -2.73 1.81
CA TRP A 200 -5.86 -4.00 1.48
C TRP A 200 -5.19 -4.62 2.69
N LEU A 201 -4.69 -3.80 3.62
CA LEU A 201 -4.02 -4.31 4.81
C LEU A 201 -5.01 -4.89 5.82
N LEU A 202 -6.22 -4.31 5.93
CA LEU A 202 -7.30 -4.91 6.70
C LEU A 202 -7.72 -6.25 6.09
N ALA A 203 -7.91 -6.33 4.77
CA ALA A 203 -8.22 -7.59 4.10
C ALA A 203 -7.11 -8.64 4.29
N ALA A 204 -5.84 -8.21 4.24
CA ALA A 204 -4.70 -9.09 4.50
C ALA A 204 -4.67 -9.59 5.95
N ALA A 205 -4.97 -8.71 6.92
CA ALA A 205 -5.07 -9.08 8.34
C ALA A 205 -6.19 -10.09 8.60
N GLU A 206 -7.38 -9.88 8.02
CA GLU A 206 -8.54 -10.78 8.15
C GLU A 206 -8.26 -12.17 7.54
N ARG A 207 -7.44 -12.23 6.49
CA ARG A 207 -7.00 -13.48 5.84
C ARG A 207 -5.73 -14.06 6.44
N ASN A 208 -5.11 -13.37 7.40
CA ASN A 208 -3.79 -13.70 7.95
C ASN A 208 -2.74 -13.95 6.84
N LEU A 209 -2.68 -13.03 5.88
CA LEU A 209 -1.79 -13.16 4.72
C LEU A 209 -0.33 -12.92 5.12
N PRO A 210 0.63 -13.71 4.62
CA PRO A 210 2.05 -13.40 4.77
C PRO A 210 2.40 -12.07 4.07
N ILE A 211 3.02 -11.15 4.82
CA ILE A 211 3.54 -9.88 4.29
C ILE A 211 5.02 -9.75 4.63
N PHE A 212 5.82 -9.31 3.66
CA PHE A 212 7.24 -9.02 3.83
C PHE A 212 7.46 -7.52 3.60
N VAL A 213 8.14 -6.87 4.54
CA VAL A 213 8.29 -5.40 4.56
C VAL A 213 9.77 -5.07 4.72
N PRO A 214 10.58 -5.32 3.69
CA PRO A 214 12.01 -5.04 3.75
C PRO A 214 12.27 -3.53 3.80
N GLY A 215 13.30 -3.13 4.55
CA GLY A 215 13.66 -1.72 4.71
C GLY A 215 12.57 -0.89 5.41
N TRP A 216 11.83 -1.48 6.36
CA TRP A 216 10.74 -0.78 7.04
C TRP A 216 11.20 0.49 7.77
N GLU A 217 12.47 0.55 8.19
CA GLU A 217 13.09 1.74 8.75
C GLU A 217 13.02 2.97 7.83
N ASP A 218 12.93 2.76 6.50
CA ASP A 218 12.67 3.79 5.49
C ASP A 218 11.15 4.02 5.32
N SER A 219 10.48 4.33 6.43
CA SER A 219 9.07 4.72 6.48
C SER A 219 8.79 5.63 7.66
N THR A 220 7.62 6.28 7.66
CA THR A 220 7.22 7.22 8.72
C THR A 220 7.22 6.55 10.08
N LEU A 221 6.55 5.41 10.21
CA LEU A 221 6.47 4.69 11.48
C LEU A 221 7.78 3.95 11.82
N GLY A 222 8.59 3.60 10.82
CA GLY A 222 9.96 3.13 11.04
C GLY A 222 10.84 4.20 11.69
N ASN A 223 10.77 5.44 11.20
CA ASN A 223 11.47 6.59 11.76
C ASN A 223 10.99 6.91 13.19
N ILE A 224 9.67 6.89 13.43
CA ILE A 224 9.09 7.12 14.76
C ILE A 224 9.50 6.00 15.75
N PHE A 225 9.53 4.75 15.32
CA PHE A 225 10.02 3.65 16.15
C PHE A 225 11.49 3.85 16.57
N ALA A 226 12.34 4.25 15.62
CA ALA A 226 13.73 4.56 15.91
C ALA A 226 13.87 5.72 16.91
N ALA A 227 13.05 6.77 16.77
CA ALA A 227 13.01 7.88 17.73
C ALA A 227 12.67 7.40 19.15
N HIS A 228 11.66 6.55 19.31
CA HIS A 228 11.31 5.99 20.61
C HIS A 228 12.36 5.04 21.21
N CYS A 229 13.16 4.38 20.36
CA CYS A 229 14.33 3.64 20.83
C CYS A 229 15.43 4.58 21.34
N ILE A 230 15.68 5.70 20.63
CA ILE A 230 16.66 6.72 21.05
C ILE A 230 16.24 7.37 22.37
N GLU A 231 14.95 7.66 22.55
CA GLU A 231 14.39 8.23 23.79
C GLU A 231 14.39 7.23 24.97
N GLY A 232 14.57 5.94 24.71
CA GLY A 232 14.47 4.88 25.71
C GLY A 232 13.03 4.51 26.11
N THR A 233 12.03 5.00 25.37
CA THR A 233 10.62 4.62 25.53
C THR A 233 10.38 3.16 25.14
N ILE A 234 11.09 2.68 24.11
CA ILE A 234 11.22 1.26 23.76
C ILE A 234 12.66 0.85 24.04
N ARG A 235 12.87 -0.16 24.89
CA ARG A 235 14.20 -0.52 25.37
C ARG A 235 14.95 -1.44 24.43
N ASN A 236 14.23 -2.27 23.67
CA ASN A 236 14.81 -3.23 22.75
C ASN A 236 14.44 -2.89 21.31
N VAL A 237 15.43 -2.51 20.50
CA VAL A 237 15.24 -2.26 19.06
C VAL A 237 14.68 -3.48 18.33
N HIS A 238 14.93 -4.69 18.85
CA HIS A 238 14.44 -5.94 18.29
C HIS A 238 12.99 -6.28 18.70
N THR A 239 12.31 -5.44 19.48
CA THR A 239 10.85 -5.53 19.69
C THR A 239 10.10 -5.54 18.36
N VAL A 240 10.61 -4.80 17.37
CA VAL A 240 10.29 -4.99 15.96
C VAL A 240 11.34 -5.89 15.32
N ARG A 241 10.90 -6.97 14.67
CA ARG A 241 11.78 -7.95 13.99
C ARG A 241 12.39 -7.35 12.72
N THR A 242 13.57 -7.87 12.35
CA THR A 242 14.44 -7.25 11.34
C THR A 242 14.19 -7.75 9.91
N GLY A 243 14.77 -7.05 8.92
CA GLY A 243 14.76 -7.48 7.51
C GLY A 243 15.43 -8.83 7.26
N ILE A 244 16.47 -9.19 8.01
CA ILE A 244 17.10 -10.52 7.91
C ILE A 244 16.14 -11.62 8.36
N GLU A 245 15.39 -11.39 9.44
CA GLU A 245 14.36 -12.34 9.87
C GLU A 245 13.23 -12.48 8.85
N TYR A 246 12.85 -11.39 8.15
CA TYR A 246 11.93 -11.48 7.03
C TYR A 246 12.50 -12.34 5.90
N MET A 247 13.79 -12.18 5.59
CA MET A 247 14.45 -12.92 4.52
C MET A 247 14.46 -14.43 4.81
N MET A 248 14.78 -14.82 6.04
CA MET A 248 14.70 -16.21 6.50
C MET A 248 13.28 -16.76 6.45
N SER A 249 12.29 -15.99 6.91
CA SER A 249 10.87 -16.36 6.88
C SER A 249 10.36 -16.57 5.45
N LEU A 250 10.78 -15.71 4.51
CA LEU A 250 10.41 -15.84 3.10
C LEU A 250 11.08 -17.07 2.46
N ALA A 251 12.35 -17.34 2.77
CA ALA A 251 13.07 -18.53 2.32
C ALA A 251 12.37 -19.81 2.77
N GLU A 252 11.96 -19.86 4.04
CA GLU A 252 11.18 -20.96 4.59
C GLU A 252 9.83 -21.09 3.88
N TYR A 253 9.10 -19.98 3.69
CA TYR A 253 7.82 -20.00 2.98
C TYR A 253 7.97 -20.56 1.56
N TYR A 254 8.92 -20.06 0.77
CA TYR A 254 9.17 -20.54 -0.59
C TYR A 254 9.48 -22.04 -0.59
N THR A 255 10.35 -22.50 0.30
CA THR A 255 10.72 -23.92 0.41
C THR A 255 9.53 -24.80 0.71
N GLN A 256 8.59 -24.35 1.55
CA GLN A 256 7.40 -25.12 1.91
C GLN A 256 6.32 -25.05 0.83
N ALA A 257 6.02 -23.86 0.31
CA ALA A 257 4.94 -23.65 -0.65
C ALA A 257 5.23 -24.30 -2.01
N THR A 258 6.48 -24.23 -2.48
CA THR A 258 6.88 -24.76 -3.80
C THR A 258 6.85 -26.29 -3.89
N ARG A 259 6.80 -27.00 -2.76
CA ARG A 259 6.54 -28.46 -2.72
C ARG A 259 5.14 -28.83 -3.21
N ARG A 260 4.19 -27.89 -3.17
CA ARG A 260 2.76 -28.13 -3.48
C ARG A 260 2.26 -27.31 -4.65
N SER A 261 2.78 -26.09 -4.83
CA SER A 261 2.28 -25.14 -5.83
C SER A 261 3.41 -24.26 -6.36
N SER A 262 3.40 -23.97 -7.65
CA SER A 262 4.27 -22.91 -8.21
C SER A 262 3.86 -21.53 -7.70
N ILE A 263 4.83 -20.66 -7.49
CA ILE A 263 4.60 -19.26 -7.09
C ILE A 263 4.81 -18.37 -8.32
N GLY A 264 3.76 -17.64 -8.70
CA GLY A 264 3.80 -16.59 -9.70
C GLY A 264 4.17 -15.27 -9.04
N PHE A 265 4.92 -14.44 -9.77
CA PHE A 265 5.48 -13.20 -9.27
C PHE A 265 4.90 -12.03 -10.04
N PHE A 266 4.08 -11.21 -9.39
CA PHE A 266 3.44 -10.04 -9.99
C PHE A 266 3.98 -8.75 -9.36
N GLN A 267 4.84 -8.07 -10.10
CA GLN A 267 5.58 -6.92 -9.60
C GLN A 267 4.93 -5.59 -10.01
N ILE A 268 4.64 -4.74 -9.03
CA ILE A 268 4.20 -3.35 -9.25
C ILE A 268 5.32 -2.42 -8.79
N GLY A 269 5.90 -1.67 -9.74
CA GLY A 269 7.07 -0.83 -9.50
C GLY A 269 8.37 -1.65 -9.42
N GLY A 270 9.41 -1.13 -8.76
CA GLY A 270 10.71 -1.79 -8.62
C GLY A 270 11.30 -1.60 -7.22
N GLY A 271 12.62 -1.63 -7.11
CA GLY A 271 13.33 -1.41 -5.85
C GLY A 271 13.06 -2.52 -4.83
N ILE A 272 13.20 -2.19 -3.54
CA ILE A 272 13.31 -3.19 -2.48
C ILE A 272 12.10 -4.15 -2.38
N ALA A 273 10.89 -3.69 -2.69
CA ALA A 273 9.70 -4.57 -2.67
C ALA A 273 9.77 -5.68 -3.73
N GLY A 274 10.39 -5.40 -4.88
CA GLY A 274 10.62 -6.36 -5.97
C GLY A 274 11.90 -7.17 -5.77
N ASP A 275 13.00 -6.49 -5.45
CA ASP A 275 14.32 -7.12 -5.39
C ASP A 275 14.46 -8.06 -4.19
N PHE A 276 13.93 -7.69 -3.02
CA PHE A 276 14.03 -8.50 -1.80
C PHE A 276 13.51 -9.93 -1.98
N PRO A 277 12.27 -10.17 -2.48
CA PRO A 277 11.76 -11.52 -2.69
C PRO A 277 12.47 -12.28 -3.82
N ILE A 278 13.15 -11.59 -4.74
CA ILE A 278 14.00 -12.21 -5.77
C ILE A 278 15.33 -12.66 -5.17
N CYS A 279 15.96 -11.82 -4.34
CA CYS A 279 17.24 -12.10 -3.68
C CYS A 279 17.20 -13.31 -2.75
N VAL A 280 16.01 -13.71 -2.28
CA VAL A 280 15.83 -14.95 -1.50
C VAL A 280 16.12 -16.20 -2.34
N VAL A 281 15.79 -16.16 -3.65
CA VAL A 281 15.82 -17.36 -4.49
C VAL A 281 17.24 -17.93 -4.68
N PRO A 282 18.29 -17.14 -4.98
CA PRO A 282 19.65 -17.67 -5.11
C PRO A 282 20.28 -18.21 -3.82
N MET A 283 19.68 -17.92 -2.65
CA MET A 283 20.15 -18.40 -1.35
C MET A 283 19.62 -19.81 -1.00
N LEU A 284 18.56 -20.27 -1.68
CA LEU A 284 17.93 -21.59 -1.50
C LEU A 284 18.60 -22.68 -2.33
#